data_AF-A0A5C6F9C2-F1
#
_entry.id   AF-A0A5C6F9C2-F1
#
_cell.length_a   1.000
_cell.length_b   1.000
_cell.length_c   1.000
_cell.angle_alpha   90.00
_cell.angle_beta   90.00
_cell.angle_gamma   90.00
#
_symmetry.space_group_name_H-M   'P 1'
#
loop_
_entity.id
_entity.type
_entity.pdbx_description
1 polymer ?
#
loop_
_entity_poly.entity_id
_entity_poly.type
_entity_poly.pdbx_seq_one_letter_code
_entity_poly.pdbx_strand_id
1 'polypeptide(L)'
;MAAGSAAGSVMLRPNPKQNLFRVRCELEVEGNVNLPKNALVSRESEIQLPITSKAVLDYEERVTRKNANDPTIVMAERHYHTAERKSTLNKTDTVCELRDSVRSTVVRHDVTPEVVFAVDDYFRRDELDLLRTPASSLGLDGLLPTEAVATGTKYSPSMESLAAALSLSSVEASKVVAEVVSITAQEAKIQFTGDVDGSIEGVPTIVRTVGKLTFDRKLGACTWLAMAVHETREIGKAEPGFDVSATIKMVRKPMAQPVALAASKTKVNPTAPIPEDRLYVDLKSDELGIGVLMDRRWRMMSDVPGAAMMRMIENDRSIAQCDFRPLATLPKGSQWTLDAFEEDIKKTLGEQLADIVSAEERVGETGLRVLRVAATGAVEGVPIQWTLMHLSDDSGRRVLATFTMESRNASVFAGSDHQLGGSLRLLDRKSADGEMVSGKYVLDGETRISRAKPRRDDSSEVQSASDHK
;
A
#
# COMPACT_ATOMS: atom_id res chain seq x y z
N MET A 1 58.10 8.99 -0.28
CA MET A 1 57.17 10.10 -0.52
C MET A 1 56.69 10.00 -1.95
N ALA A 2 55.50 9.44 -2.16
CA ALA A 2 54.89 9.33 -3.49
C ALA A 2 54.22 10.66 -3.83
N ALA A 3 54.58 11.22 -4.97
CA ALA A 3 54.03 12.47 -5.48
C ALA A 3 52.51 12.32 -5.67
N GLY A 4 51.73 13.10 -4.91
CA GLY A 4 50.31 13.25 -5.13
C GLY A 4 50.10 13.91 -6.49
N SER A 5 49.58 13.13 -7.46
CA SER A 5 49.02 13.73 -8.67
C SER A 5 47.87 14.62 -8.25
N ALA A 6 47.89 15.90 -8.63
CA ALA A 6 46.73 16.77 -8.51
C ALA A 6 45.51 16.05 -9.11
N ALA A 7 44.58 15.66 -8.25
CA ALA A 7 43.37 14.95 -8.67
C ALA A 7 42.51 15.93 -9.46
N GLY A 8 42.58 15.86 -10.79
CA GLY A 8 41.70 16.61 -11.68
C GLY A 8 40.25 16.28 -11.36
N SER A 9 39.37 17.28 -11.46
CA SER A 9 37.93 17.08 -11.25
C SER A 9 37.38 16.06 -12.24
N VAL A 10 36.46 15.23 -11.77
CA VAL A 10 35.85 14.13 -12.52
C VAL A 10 34.34 14.28 -12.50
N MET A 11 33.71 14.03 -13.63
CA MET A 11 32.26 13.96 -13.75
C MET A 11 31.78 12.53 -13.43
N LEU A 12 30.87 12.38 -12.47
CA LEU A 12 30.28 11.09 -12.08
C LEU A 12 28.95 10.89 -12.79
N ARG A 13 28.97 10.36 -14.02
CA ARG A 13 27.77 10.20 -14.86
C ARG A 13 27.42 8.73 -15.09
N PRO A 14 26.17 8.32 -14.83
CA PRO A 14 25.69 7.00 -15.21
C PRO A 14 25.87 6.75 -16.72
N ASN A 15 26.30 5.55 -17.08
CA ASN A 15 26.41 5.11 -18.45
C ASN A 15 25.00 4.70 -18.95
N PRO A 16 24.41 5.41 -19.92
CA PRO A 16 23.05 5.15 -20.38
C PRO A 16 22.89 3.79 -21.07
N LYS A 17 24.00 3.15 -21.46
CA LYS A 17 24.00 1.79 -22.04
C LYS A 17 23.80 0.71 -20.97
N GLN A 18 24.08 1.00 -19.70
CA GLN A 18 23.79 0.08 -18.60
C GLN A 18 22.29 0.16 -18.27
N ASN A 19 21.55 -0.86 -18.69
CA ASN A 19 20.10 -0.89 -18.54
C ASN A 19 19.57 -2.18 -17.90
N LEU A 20 20.45 -3.11 -17.52
CA LEU A 20 20.08 -4.37 -16.91
C LEU A 20 21.00 -4.64 -15.72
N PHE A 21 20.39 -4.96 -14.58
CA PHE A 21 21.10 -5.15 -13.32
C PHE A 21 20.55 -6.35 -12.56
N ARG A 22 21.41 -7.00 -11.79
CA ARG A 22 21.00 -7.80 -10.64
C ARG A 22 21.05 -6.90 -9.42
N VAL A 23 19.94 -6.80 -8.70
CA VAL A 23 19.83 -6.01 -7.48
C VAL A 23 19.53 -6.95 -6.32
N ARG A 24 20.33 -6.84 -5.26
CA ARG A 24 20.05 -7.46 -3.97
C ARG A 24 19.97 -6.37 -2.92
N CYS A 25 18.87 -6.31 -2.18
CA CYS A 25 18.62 -5.39 -1.09
C CYS A 25 18.33 -6.21 0.18
N GLU A 26 19.06 -5.91 1.25
CA GLU A 26 18.83 -6.46 2.58
C GLU A 26 18.48 -5.32 3.53
N LEU A 27 17.40 -5.50 4.27
CA LEU A 27 16.84 -4.51 5.19
C LEU A 27 16.69 -5.14 6.56
N GLU A 28 17.19 -4.48 7.59
CA GLU A 28 16.93 -4.80 8.99
C GLU A 28 16.30 -3.58 9.67
N VAL A 29 15.20 -3.77 10.37
CA VAL A 29 14.43 -2.71 11.05
C VAL A 29 14.22 -3.09 12.50
N GLU A 30 14.34 -2.12 13.40
CA GLU A 30 13.99 -2.21 14.80
C GLU A 30 13.36 -0.90 15.30
N GLY A 31 12.50 -0.96 16.29
CA GLY A 31 11.91 0.23 16.91
C GLY A 31 10.49 0.00 17.37
N ASN A 32 9.63 1.00 17.19
CA ASN A 32 8.26 1.01 17.69
C ASN A 32 7.23 1.38 16.63
N VAL A 33 6.07 0.73 16.73
CA VAL A 33 4.84 1.06 16.04
C VAL A 33 3.92 1.80 17.00
N ASN A 34 3.49 2.99 16.61
CA ASN A 34 2.66 3.88 17.42
C ASN A 34 1.20 3.75 16.98
N LEU A 35 0.33 3.37 17.90
CA LEU A 35 -1.10 3.16 17.65
C LEU A 35 -1.96 4.19 18.40
N PRO A 36 -2.96 4.79 17.73
CA PRO A 36 -3.99 5.58 18.39
C PRO A 36 -5.11 4.66 18.92
N LYS A 37 -5.96 5.17 19.81
CA LYS A 37 -7.25 4.54 20.10
C LYS A 37 -8.25 4.65 18.95
N ASN A 38 -8.24 5.79 18.26
CA ASN A 38 -9.02 5.98 17.03
C ASN A 38 -8.34 7.01 16.12
N ALA A 39 -7.77 6.51 15.02
CA ALA A 39 -7.03 7.33 14.04
C ALA A 39 -7.89 8.38 13.31
N LEU A 40 -9.23 8.28 13.37
CA LEU A 40 -10.13 9.31 12.82
C LEU A 40 -10.31 10.51 13.76
N VAL A 41 -10.01 10.34 15.05
CA VAL A 41 -10.27 11.35 16.09
C VAL A 41 -8.97 11.97 16.58
N SER A 42 -7.93 11.16 16.77
CA SER A 42 -6.64 11.61 17.29
C SER A 42 -5.48 10.94 16.57
N ARG A 43 -4.39 11.69 16.39
CA ARG A 43 -3.08 11.20 15.96
C ARG A 43 -2.13 10.94 17.14
N GLU A 44 -2.60 11.14 18.37
CA GLU A 44 -1.80 10.86 19.56
C GLU A 44 -1.66 9.35 19.76
N SER A 45 -0.43 8.93 20.06
CA SER A 45 -0.14 7.54 20.39
C SER A 45 -0.62 7.26 21.80
N GLU A 46 -1.48 6.26 21.95
CA GLU A 46 -1.85 5.71 23.26
C GLU A 46 -1.06 4.43 23.57
N ILE A 47 -0.62 3.74 22.52
CA ILE A 47 0.03 2.43 22.63
C ILE A 47 1.25 2.41 21.70
N GLN A 48 2.37 1.95 22.23
CA GLN A 48 3.59 1.66 21.47
C GLN A 48 3.89 0.17 21.51
N LEU A 49 4.11 -0.41 20.33
CA LEU A 49 4.42 -1.83 20.17
C LEU A 49 5.81 -2.01 19.58
N PRO A 50 6.70 -2.80 20.19
CA PRO A 50 8.02 -3.03 19.64
C PRO A 50 7.92 -3.86 18.36
N ILE A 51 8.73 -3.49 17.37
CA ILE A 51 8.86 -4.20 16.09
C ILE A 51 10.32 -4.52 15.78
N THR A 52 10.53 -5.72 15.25
CA THR A 52 11.75 -6.07 14.52
C THR A 52 11.37 -6.67 13.18
N SER A 53 12.16 -6.41 12.14
CA SER A 53 11.89 -6.93 10.80
C SER A 53 13.19 -7.12 10.03
N LYS A 54 13.25 -8.20 9.25
CA LYS A 54 14.31 -8.47 8.28
C LYS A 54 13.68 -8.78 6.94
N ALA A 55 14.14 -8.13 5.88
CA ALA A 55 13.68 -8.38 4.53
C ALA A 55 14.84 -8.56 3.56
N VAL A 56 14.64 -9.43 2.58
CA VAL A 56 15.58 -9.66 1.47
C VAL A 56 14.81 -9.57 0.17
N LEU A 57 15.25 -8.68 -0.70
CA LEU A 57 14.79 -8.58 -2.08
C LEU A 57 15.98 -8.88 -3.01
N ASP A 58 15.80 -9.82 -3.92
CA ASP A 58 16.80 -10.17 -4.92
C ASP A 58 16.12 -10.31 -6.28
N TYR A 59 16.43 -9.39 -7.20
CA TYR A 59 15.71 -9.24 -8.45
C TYR A 59 16.60 -8.82 -9.61
N GLU A 60 16.22 -9.25 -10.81
CA GLU A 60 16.71 -8.61 -12.04
C GLU A 60 15.92 -7.34 -12.28
N GLU A 61 16.58 -6.29 -12.75
CA GLU A 61 15.98 -5.00 -13.04
C GLU A 61 16.43 -4.53 -14.42
N ARG A 62 15.48 -4.38 -15.34
CA ARG A 62 15.71 -3.75 -16.65
C ARG A 62 15.10 -2.35 -16.65
N VAL A 63 15.95 -1.33 -16.69
CA VAL A 63 15.52 0.08 -16.64
C VAL A 63 15.22 0.64 -18.03
N THR A 64 14.22 1.50 -18.09
CA THR A 64 13.86 2.32 -19.24
C THR A 64 14.07 3.78 -18.87
N ARG A 65 14.78 4.49 -19.75
CA ARG A 65 15.07 5.91 -19.59
C ARG A 65 14.17 6.76 -20.46
N LYS A 66 14.01 8.03 -20.09
CA LYS A 66 13.13 8.98 -20.79
C LYS A 66 13.44 9.06 -22.28
N ASN A 67 14.72 9.10 -22.65
CA ASN A 67 15.20 8.97 -24.02
C ASN A 67 16.69 8.59 -24.02
N ALA A 68 17.29 8.43 -25.21
CA ALA A 68 18.69 7.99 -25.35
C ALA A 68 19.73 8.98 -24.78
N ASN A 69 19.37 10.27 -24.66
CA ASN A 69 20.27 11.34 -24.23
C ASN A 69 20.03 11.79 -22.78
N ASP A 70 18.93 11.34 -22.16
CA ASP A 70 18.55 11.68 -20.80
C ASP A 70 18.80 10.46 -19.88
N PRO A 71 19.71 10.54 -18.90
CA PRO A 71 20.02 9.43 -18.01
C PRO A 71 18.88 9.08 -17.05
N THR A 72 17.85 9.94 -16.96
CA THR A 72 16.69 9.79 -16.06
C THR A 72 15.94 8.49 -16.37
N ILE A 73 15.89 7.62 -15.36
CA ILE A 73 15.09 6.40 -15.40
C ILE A 73 13.62 6.80 -15.18
N VAL A 74 12.71 6.25 -15.98
CA VAL A 74 11.27 6.53 -15.88
C VAL A 74 10.46 5.28 -15.53
N MET A 75 11.03 4.10 -15.77
CA MET A 75 10.36 2.83 -15.54
C MET A 75 11.39 1.72 -15.40
N ALA A 76 11.04 0.65 -14.69
CA ALA A 76 11.78 -0.59 -14.71
C ALA A 76 10.86 -1.82 -14.81
N GLU A 77 11.34 -2.84 -15.49
CA GLU A 77 10.81 -4.21 -15.38
C GLU A 77 11.64 -4.93 -14.32
N ARG A 78 10.98 -5.64 -13.40
CA ARG A 78 11.67 -6.49 -12.43
C ARG A 78 11.17 -7.92 -12.49
N HIS A 79 12.09 -8.85 -12.23
CA HIS A 79 11.74 -10.23 -11.91
C HIS A 79 12.41 -10.59 -10.58
N TYR A 80 11.59 -10.87 -9.57
CA TYR A 80 12.05 -11.21 -8.22
C TYR A 80 12.37 -12.71 -8.12
N HIS A 81 13.60 -13.01 -7.75
CA HIS A 81 14.06 -14.37 -7.42
C HIS A 81 13.82 -14.67 -5.94
N THR A 82 13.94 -13.65 -5.11
CA THR A 82 13.60 -13.68 -3.69
C THR A 82 12.96 -12.36 -3.33
N ALA A 83 11.84 -12.43 -2.63
CA ALA A 83 11.25 -11.30 -1.95
C ALA A 83 10.55 -11.85 -0.72
N GLU A 84 11.20 -11.71 0.44
CA GLU A 84 10.70 -12.21 1.71
C GLU A 84 10.94 -11.21 2.84
N ARG A 85 10.05 -11.22 3.83
CA ARG A 85 10.18 -10.49 5.08
C ARG A 85 9.77 -11.38 6.25
N LYS A 86 10.57 -11.35 7.31
CA LYS A 86 10.23 -11.90 8.62
C LYS A 86 10.18 -10.76 9.62
N SER A 87 9.08 -10.64 10.35
CA SER A 87 8.88 -9.56 11.31
C SER A 87 8.26 -10.07 12.59
N THR A 88 8.65 -9.50 13.72
CA THR A 88 8.03 -9.72 15.01
C THR A 88 7.44 -8.41 15.49
N LEU A 89 6.12 -8.33 15.63
CA LEU A 89 5.41 -7.19 16.21
C LEU A 89 4.83 -7.63 17.56
N ASN A 90 5.29 -7.02 18.65
CA ASN A 90 4.84 -7.34 20.00
C ASN A 90 4.76 -8.86 20.28
N LYS A 91 5.84 -9.59 19.99
CA LYS A 91 5.97 -11.05 20.14
C LYS A 91 5.12 -11.90 19.18
N THR A 92 4.44 -11.28 18.22
CA THR A 92 3.74 -12.00 17.15
C THR A 92 4.63 -12.04 15.93
N ASP A 93 4.97 -13.24 15.49
CA ASP A 93 5.80 -13.46 14.31
C ASP A 93 4.94 -13.53 13.05
N THR A 94 5.39 -12.84 12.01
CA THR A 94 4.76 -12.83 10.69
C THR A 94 5.82 -13.02 9.62
N VAL A 95 5.49 -13.84 8.62
CA VAL A 95 6.30 -14.02 7.41
C VAL A 95 5.47 -13.58 6.21
N CYS A 96 6.09 -12.86 5.29
CA CYS A 96 5.52 -12.50 4.00
C CYS A 96 6.51 -12.89 2.91
N GLU A 97 6.05 -13.58 1.88
CA GLU A 97 6.83 -13.92 0.68
C GLU A 97 6.02 -13.54 -0.56
N LEU A 98 6.71 -13.02 -1.58
CA LEU A 98 6.09 -12.71 -2.86
C LEU A 98 5.75 -13.98 -3.64
N ARG A 99 4.46 -14.18 -3.94
CA ARG A 99 3.99 -15.34 -4.71
C ARG A 99 4.55 -15.36 -6.12
N ASP A 100 4.70 -16.57 -6.67
CA ASP A 100 5.18 -16.79 -8.04
C ASP A 100 4.40 -16.00 -9.10
N SER A 101 3.07 -15.90 -8.95
CA SER A 101 2.20 -15.21 -9.91
C SER A 101 2.43 -13.70 -10.01
N VAL A 102 3.16 -13.10 -9.07
CA VAL A 102 3.41 -11.65 -9.01
C VAL A 102 4.90 -11.29 -8.95
N ARG A 103 5.80 -12.24 -9.26
CA ARG A 103 7.26 -12.01 -9.30
C ARG A 103 7.71 -11.13 -10.45
N SER A 104 6.93 -11.03 -11.52
CA SER A 104 7.20 -10.16 -12.66
C SER A 104 6.44 -8.85 -12.52
N THR A 105 7.16 -7.74 -12.36
CA THR A 105 6.55 -6.45 -12.05
C THR A 105 7.04 -5.35 -12.98
N VAL A 106 6.21 -4.33 -13.16
CA VAL A 106 6.59 -3.04 -13.73
C VAL A 106 6.59 -2.01 -12.61
N VAL A 107 7.63 -1.19 -12.55
CA VAL A 107 7.80 -0.09 -11.61
C VAL A 107 7.83 1.21 -12.40
N ARG A 108 6.89 2.11 -12.16
CA ARG A 108 6.84 3.47 -12.71
C ARG A 108 7.58 4.40 -11.77
N HIS A 109 8.58 5.10 -12.32
CA HIS A 109 9.46 6.03 -11.61
C HIS A 109 9.35 7.46 -12.16
N ASP A 110 8.54 7.67 -13.20
CA ASP A 110 8.12 8.99 -13.67
C ASP A 110 7.09 9.66 -12.74
N VAL A 111 6.62 8.94 -11.73
CA VAL A 111 5.74 9.41 -10.66
C VAL A 111 6.42 9.22 -9.30
N THR A 112 6.09 10.10 -8.36
CA THR A 112 6.61 10.07 -6.99
C THR A 112 5.43 9.94 -6.01
N PRO A 113 5.43 8.95 -5.09
CA PRO A 113 6.41 7.87 -5.00
C PRO A 113 6.26 6.87 -6.18
N GLU A 114 7.20 5.94 -6.29
CA GLU A 114 7.15 4.89 -7.33
C GLU A 114 5.86 4.06 -7.25
N VAL A 115 5.34 3.68 -8.42
CA VAL A 115 4.15 2.81 -8.52
C VAL A 115 4.55 1.47 -9.12
N VAL A 116 4.43 0.41 -8.35
CA VAL A 116 4.68 -0.98 -8.79
C VAL A 116 3.38 -1.71 -9.12
N PHE A 117 3.33 -2.49 -10.19
CA PHE A 117 2.22 -3.40 -10.48
C PHE A 117 2.75 -4.70 -11.10
N ALA A 118 2.09 -5.82 -10.81
CA ALA A 118 2.42 -7.11 -11.40
C ALA A 118 1.82 -7.27 -12.80
N VAL A 119 2.49 -8.08 -13.63
CA VAL A 119 2.11 -8.28 -15.04
C VAL A 119 1.00 -9.34 -15.18
N ASP A 120 1.05 -10.40 -14.38
CA ASP A 120 0.23 -11.59 -14.59
C ASP A 120 -0.96 -11.71 -13.61
N ASP A 121 -0.82 -11.15 -12.41
CA ASP A 121 -1.81 -11.27 -11.32
C ASP A 121 -1.80 -9.99 -10.45
N TYR A 122 -2.63 -9.95 -9.41
CA TYR A 122 -2.76 -8.85 -8.46
C TYR A 122 -2.03 -9.12 -7.16
N PHE A 123 -1.40 -8.07 -6.61
CA PHE A 123 -0.78 -8.16 -5.29
C PHE A 123 -1.83 -8.30 -4.19
N ARG A 124 -1.47 -9.03 -3.15
CA ARG A 124 -2.05 -8.85 -1.83
C ARG A 124 -1.44 -7.61 -1.17
N ARG A 125 -2.06 -7.16 -0.08
CA ARG A 125 -1.62 -5.94 0.60
C ARG A 125 -0.21 -6.09 1.19
N ASP A 126 0.03 -7.18 1.89
CA ASP A 126 1.32 -7.55 2.49
C ASP A 126 2.43 -7.67 1.45
N GLU A 127 2.14 -8.22 0.26
CA GLU A 127 3.08 -8.28 -0.86
C GLU A 127 3.43 -6.90 -1.40
N LEU A 128 2.45 -5.99 -1.53
CA LEU A 128 2.72 -4.62 -1.94
C LEU A 128 3.57 -3.89 -0.91
N ASP A 129 3.28 -4.08 0.38
CA ASP A 129 4.04 -3.49 1.49
C ASP A 129 5.46 -4.09 1.60
N LEU A 130 5.65 -5.36 1.26
CA LEU A 130 6.96 -6.01 1.15
C LEU A 130 7.85 -5.36 0.07
N LEU A 131 7.25 -4.93 -1.05
CA LEU A 131 7.98 -4.29 -2.15
C LEU A 131 8.27 -2.80 -1.92
N ARG A 132 7.68 -2.19 -0.89
CA ARG A 132 7.94 -0.81 -0.47
C ARG A 132 9.16 -0.76 0.43
N THR A 133 10.32 -0.48 -0.16
CA THR A 133 11.59 -0.31 0.57
C THR A 133 11.87 1.16 0.89
N PRO A 134 12.51 1.46 2.04
CA PRO A 134 12.91 2.83 2.40
C PRO A 134 14.05 3.40 1.54
N ALA A 135 14.61 2.60 0.61
CA ALA A 135 15.53 3.09 -0.40
C ALA A 135 15.26 2.45 -1.77
N SER A 136 15.16 3.26 -2.82
CA SER A 136 14.94 2.79 -4.19
C SER A 136 16.24 2.56 -4.95
N SER A 137 16.34 1.43 -5.67
CA SER A 137 17.42 1.18 -6.63
C SER A 137 17.39 2.12 -7.83
N LEU A 138 16.22 2.66 -8.19
CA LEU A 138 16.05 3.56 -9.34
C LEU A 138 16.45 5.00 -9.00
N GLY A 139 16.29 5.41 -7.74
CA GLY A 139 16.65 6.75 -7.26
C GLY A 139 18.14 6.97 -7.00
N LEU A 140 18.97 5.91 -6.96
CA LEU A 140 20.39 6.03 -6.57
C LEU A 140 21.21 6.94 -7.48
N ASP A 141 20.97 6.87 -8.78
CA ASP A 141 21.73 7.65 -9.78
C ASP A 141 21.45 9.16 -9.62
N GLY A 142 20.28 9.54 -9.06
CA GLY A 142 19.92 10.92 -8.76
C GLY A 142 20.67 11.53 -7.56
N LEU A 143 21.33 10.71 -6.73
CA LEU A 143 22.14 11.17 -5.60
C LEU A 143 23.55 11.62 -6.02
N LEU A 144 23.96 11.38 -7.28
CA LEU A 144 25.25 11.79 -7.80
C LEU A 144 25.32 13.32 -8.01
N PRO A 145 26.52 13.92 -7.94
CA PRO A 145 26.67 15.35 -8.24
C PRO A 145 26.43 15.62 -9.72
N THR A 146 25.83 16.77 -10.03
CA THR A 146 25.58 17.21 -11.42
C THR A 146 26.79 17.91 -12.06
N GLU A 147 27.75 18.32 -11.23
CA GLU A 147 28.99 19.01 -11.63
C GLU A 147 30.22 18.11 -11.48
N ALA A 148 31.35 18.56 -12.04
CA ALA A 148 32.63 17.87 -11.87
C ALA A 148 33.14 18.03 -10.44
N VAL A 149 33.57 16.92 -9.83
CA VAL A 149 33.94 16.86 -8.41
C VAL A 149 35.37 16.33 -8.22
N ALA A 150 35.99 16.71 -7.11
CA ALA A 150 37.25 16.12 -6.65
C ALA A 150 37.02 15.45 -5.28
N THR A 151 38.02 14.72 -4.78
CA THR A 151 37.97 14.23 -3.40
C THR A 151 37.81 15.40 -2.42
N GLY A 152 36.91 15.27 -1.46
CA GLY A 152 36.53 16.31 -0.50
C GLY A 152 35.45 17.27 -0.98
N THR A 153 35.02 17.21 -2.25
CA THR A 153 33.90 18.03 -2.73
C THR A 153 32.62 17.67 -1.98
N LYS A 154 31.95 18.69 -1.44
CA LYS A 154 30.64 18.59 -0.79
C LYS A 154 29.55 19.17 -1.70
N TYR A 155 28.38 18.55 -1.68
CA TYR A 155 27.21 19.01 -2.42
C TYR A 155 25.93 18.55 -1.71
N SER A 156 24.79 19.13 -2.08
CA SER A 156 23.48 18.70 -1.60
C SER A 156 22.70 18.06 -2.73
N PRO A 157 22.24 16.80 -2.59
CA PRO A 157 21.29 16.21 -3.52
C PRO A 157 20.01 17.05 -3.58
N SER A 158 19.34 17.07 -4.74
CA SER A 158 18.06 17.79 -4.86
C SER A 158 16.96 17.12 -4.04
N MET A 159 15.91 17.88 -3.72
CA MET A 159 14.76 17.36 -2.98
C MET A 159 14.06 16.24 -3.76
N GLU A 160 13.95 16.36 -5.08
CA GLU A 160 13.39 15.32 -5.95
C GLU A 160 14.23 14.05 -5.93
N SER A 161 15.56 14.18 -6.00
CA SER A 161 16.47 13.03 -5.89
C SER A 161 16.36 12.34 -4.53
N LEU A 162 16.20 13.10 -3.45
CA LEU A 162 15.99 12.54 -2.11
C LEU A 162 14.64 11.85 -1.98
N ALA A 163 13.56 12.46 -2.49
CA ALA A 163 12.24 11.85 -2.51
C ALA A 163 12.26 10.51 -3.26
N ALA A 164 12.88 10.49 -4.44
CA ALA A 164 13.03 9.29 -5.25
C ALA A 164 13.89 8.22 -4.57
N ALA A 165 15.05 8.62 -4.00
CA ALA A 165 15.98 7.67 -3.39
C ALA A 165 15.47 7.09 -2.07
N LEU A 166 14.71 7.85 -1.27
CA LEU A 166 14.14 7.43 0.02
C LEU A 166 12.67 6.99 -0.07
N SER A 167 12.13 6.88 -1.29
CA SER A 167 10.75 6.46 -1.55
C SER A 167 9.69 7.29 -0.81
N LEU A 168 9.93 8.59 -0.67
CA LEU A 168 9.00 9.56 -0.06
C LEU A 168 7.98 10.04 -1.10
N SER A 169 6.79 10.42 -0.64
CA SER A 169 5.76 11.07 -1.48
C SER A 169 6.11 12.51 -1.80
N SER A 170 6.75 13.21 -0.84
CA SER A 170 7.24 14.57 -0.99
C SER A 170 8.42 14.83 -0.05
N VAL A 171 9.18 15.87 -0.35
CA VAL A 171 10.22 16.42 0.52
C VAL A 171 9.96 17.92 0.64
N GLU A 172 9.67 18.38 1.85
CA GLU A 172 9.44 19.80 2.14
C GLU A 172 10.74 20.52 2.53
N ALA A 173 11.66 19.82 3.21
CA ALA A 173 12.95 20.36 3.59
C ALA A 173 14.03 19.27 3.64
N SER A 174 15.28 19.66 3.40
CA SER A 174 16.43 18.76 3.53
C SER A 174 17.66 19.49 4.05
N LYS A 175 18.39 18.80 4.93
CA LYS A 175 19.72 19.19 5.43
C LYS A 175 20.78 18.15 5.04
N VAL A 176 20.49 17.29 4.07
CA VAL A 176 21.41 16.26 3.62
C VAL A 176 22.59 16.88 2.89
N VAL A 177 23.80 16.53 3.34
CA VAL A 177 25.06 16.88 2.69
C VAL A 177 25.74 15.60 2.24
N ALA A 178 26.14 15.56 0.97
CA ALA A 178 26.97 14.53 0.40
C ALA A 178 28.42 15.00 0.26
N GLU A 179 29.37 14.09 0.44
CA GLU A 179 30.81 14.34 0.29
C GLU A 179 31.45 13.21 -0.51
N VAL A 180 32.27 13.58 -1.50
CA VAL A 180 33.07 12.64 -2.28
C VAL A 180 34.33 12.29 -1.50
N VAL A 181 34.32 11.16 -0.80
CA VAL A 181 35.40 10.77 0.13
C VAL A 181 36.62 10.18 -0.58
N SER A 182 36.46 9.60 -1.77
CA SER A 182 37.58 9.10 -2.56
C SER A 182 37.24 8.99 -4.03
N ILE A 183 38.18 9.33 -4.91
CA ILE A 183 38.12 9.06 -6.36
C ILE A 183 39.38 8.29 -6.76
N THR A 184 39.20 7.11 -7.34
CA THR A 184 40.25 6.29 -7.95
C THR A 184 39.93 6.06 -9.43
N ALA A 185 40.79 5.42 -10.22
CA ALA A 185 40.46 5.09 -11.61
C ALA A 185 39.30 4.09 -11.73
N GLN A 186 39.00 3.33 -10.68
CA GLN A 186 38.01 2.27 -10.64
C GLN A 186 36.67 2.77 -10.11
N GLU A 187 36.69 3.52 -9.02
CA GLU A 187 35.47 3.88 -8.28
C GLU A 187 35.56 5.27 -7.66
N ALA A 188 34.40 5.86 -7.40
CA ALA A 188 34.21 6.98 -6.51
C ALA A 188 33.34 6.56 -5.32
N LYS A 189 33.71 6.99 -4.12
CA LYS A 189 32.94 6.76 -2.89
C LYS A 189 32.36 8.08 -2.41
N ILE A 190 31.09 8.04 -2.05
CA ILE A 190 30.34 9.19 -1.59
C ILE A 190 29.73 8.81 -0.25
N GLN A 191 29.81 9.71 0.73
CA GLN A 191 29.06 9.59 1.97
C GLN A 191 27.99 10.68 2.03
N PHE A 192 26.85 10.40 2.64
CA PHE A 192 25.82 11.39 2.88
C PHE A 192 25.34 11.32 4.32
N THR A 193 24.97 12.47 4.88
CA THR A 193 24.44 12.59 6.24
C THR A 193 23.50 13.78 6.33
N GLY A 194 22.39 13.62 7.05
CA GLY A 194 21.50 14.72 7.41
C GLY A 194 20.06 14.25 7.55
N ASP A 195 19.16 15.24 7.61
CA ASP A 195 17.74 15.04 7.83
C ASP A 195 16.93 15.43 6.59
N VAL A 196 15.82 14.72 6.37
CA VAL A 196 14.83 15.00 5.34
C VAL A 196 13.47 15.09 6.03
N ASP A 197 12.82 16.24 5.90
CA ASP A 197 11.42 16.43 6.29
C ASP A 197 10.56 16.21 5.02
N GLY A 198 9.65 15.25 5.12
CA GLY A 198 8.90 14.69 4.00
C GLY A 198 7.50 14.25 4.37
N SER A 199 6.87 13.53 3.43
CA SER A 199 5.67 12.76 3.71
C SER A 199 5.68 11.39 3.03
N ILE A 200 4.93 10.44 3.60
CA ILE A 200 4.63 9.15 2.99
C ILE A 200 3.10 8.98 2.99
N GLU A 201 2.50 8.85 1.81
CA GLU A 201 1.05 8.83 1.61
C GLU A 201 0.31 10.01 2.30
N GLY A 202 0.95 11.19 2.33
CA GLY A 202 0.41 12.40 2.97
C GLY A 202 0.61 12.47 4.49
N VAL A 203 1.25 11.47 5.10
CA VAL A 203 1.57 11.44 6.54
C VAL A 203 2.95 12.07 6.77
N PRO A 204 3.07 13.10 7.64
CA PRO A 204 4.35 13.73 7.95
C PRO A 204 5.39 12.72 8.43
N THR A 205 6.59 12.80 7.84
CA THR A 205 7.68 11.86 8.06
C THR A 205 9.01 12.60 8.15
N ILE A 206 9.81 12.30 9.16
CA ILE A 206 11.19 12.77 9.28
C ILE A 206 12.13 11.58 9.11
N VAL A 207 13.06 11.69 8.16
CA VAL A 207 14.09 10.68 7.90
C VAL A 207 15.46 11.28 8.24
N ARG A 208 16.11 10.73 9.26
CA ARG A 208 17.52 11.01 9.57
C ARG A 208 18.38 9.92 8.93
N THR A 209 19.33 10.29 8.10
CA THR A 209 20.08 9.31 7.29
C THR A 209 21.58 9.51 7.39
N VAL A 210 22.30 8.41 7.42
CA VAL A 210 23.74 8.32 7.16
C VAL A 210 23.96 7.19 6.18
N GLY A 211 24.70 7.42 5.10
CA GLY A 211 25.01 6.33 4.20
C GLY A 211 26.21 6.57 3.30
N LYS A 212 26.52 5.52 2.56
CA LYS A 212 27.67 5.41 1.68
C LYS A 212 27.22 4.82 0.36
N LEU A 213 27.61 5.48 -0.73
CA LEU A 213 27.34 5.10 -2.11
C LEU A 213 28.66 4.87 -2.84
N THR A 214 28.75 3.78 -3.58
CA THR A 214 29.89 3.51 -4.48
C THR A 214 29.43 3.62 -5.93
N PHE A 215 30.14 4.45 -6.69
CA PHE A 215 29.97 4.60 -8.12
C PHE A 215 31.16 3.96 -8.84
N ASP A 216 30.91 2.91 -9.62
CA ASP A 216 31.92 2.29 -10.47
C ASP A 216 32.14 3.17 -11.71
N ARG A 217 33.35 3.71 -11.85
CA ARG A 217 33.71 4.65 -12.93
C ARG A 217 33.98 3.95 -14.26
N LYS A 218 34.29 2.65 -14.25
CA LYS A 218 34.49 1.88 -15.49
C LYS A 218 33.16 1.44 -16.08
N LEU A 219 32.26 1.00 -15.23
CA LEU A 219 30.92 0.57 -15.63
C LEU A 219 29.99 1.79 -15.86
N GLY A 220 30.22 2.86 -15.11
CA GLY A 220 29.36 4.04 -15.07
C GLY A 220 28.05 3.76 -14.36
N ALA A 221 28.09 3.19 -13.16
CA ALA A 221 26.88 2.85 -12.40
C ALA A 221 27.09 2.93 -10.90
N CYS A 222 26.05 3.34 -10.17
CA CYS A 222 25.96 3.11 -8.74
C CYS A 222 25.82 1.60 -8.48
N THR A 223 26.82 0.99 -7.84
CA THR A 223 26.90 -0.47 -7.66
C THR A 223 26.67 -0.94 -6.23
N TRP A 224 26.76 -0.03 -5.25
CA TRP A 224 26.60 -0.38 -3.85
C TRP A 224 26.08 0.80 -3.02
N LEU A 225 25.16 0.52 -2.11
CA LEU A 225 24.65 1.43 -1.09
C LEU A 225 24.68 0.71 0.26
N ALA A 226 25.16 1.38 1.29
CA ALA A 226 24.76 1.07 2.66
C ALA A 226 24.24 2.33 3.35
N MET A 227 23.12 2.22 4.04
CA MET A 227 22.44 3.35 4.64
C MET A 227 21.86 2.93 5.99
N ALA A 228 22.02 3.79 7.00
CA ALA A 228 21.25 3.76 8.23
C ALA A 228 20.22 4.89 8.17
N VAL A 229 18.97 4.56 8.45
CA VAL A 229 17.84 5.50 8.48
C VAL A 229 17.20 5.42 9.86
N HIS A 230 16.92 6.56 10.46
CA HIS A 230 15.98 6.68 11.58
C HIS A 230 14.75 7.43 11.08
N GLU A 231 13.62 6.74 11.04
CA GLU A 231 12.35 7.29 10.58
C GLU A 231 11.44 7.56 11.77
N THR A 232 10.92 8.79 11.84
CA THR A 232 9.82 9.15 12.73
C THR A 232 8.63 9.57 11.87
N ARG A 233 7.53 8.83 11.94
CA ARG A 233 6.30 9.06 11.16
C ARG A 233 5.11 9.25 12.09
N GLU A 234 4.30 10.27 11.81
CA GLU A 234 3.03 10.47 12.52
C GLU A 234 2.05 9.32 12.29
N ILE A 235 1.03 9.22 13.14
CA ILE A 235 -0.09 8.31 12.94
C ILE A 235 -0.96 8.81 11.78
N GLY A 236 -1.18 7.96 10.78
CA GLY A 236 -2.14 8.18 9.71
C GLY A 236 -3.50 7.54 9.99
N LYS A 237 -4.49 7.83 9.15
CA LYS A 237 -5.84 7.23 9.20
C LYS A 237 -5.86 5.77 8.76
N ALA A 238 -4.86 5.36 7.97
CA ALA A 238 -4.71 4.01 7.41
C ALA A 238 -3.60 3.21 8.08
N GLU A 239 -2.50 3.90 8.40
CA GLU A 239 -1.24 3.29 8.82
C GLU A 239 -0.84 3.81 10.20
N PRO A 240 -0.23 2.96 11.03
CA PRO A 240 0.28 3.40 12.33
C PRO A 240 1.42 4.40 12.16
N GLY A 241 1.73 5.12 13.24
CA GLY A 241 2.95 5.90 13.30
C GLY A 241 4.16 4.99 13.51
N PHE A 242 5.34 5.50 13.20
CA PHE A 242 6.59 4.77 13.36
C PHE A 242 7.62 5.61 14.10
N ASP A 243 8.41 4.94 14.92
CA ASP A 243 9.68 5.44 15.43
C ASP A 243 10.69 4.30 15.31
N VAL A 244 11.35 4.20 14.16
CA VAL A 244 12.12 3.01 13.76
C VAL A 244 13.49 3.38 13.21
N SER A 245 14.46 2.51 13.48
CA SER A 245 15.77 2.52 12.86
C SER A 245 15.88 1.37 11.86
N ALA A 246 16.45 1.65 10.70
CA ALA A 246 16.62 0.71 9.61
C ALA A 246 18.06 0.73 9.10
N THR A 247 18.64 -0.45 8.87
CA THR A 247 19.88 -0.62 8.11
C THR A 247 19.58 -1.25 6.76
N ILE A 248 20.04 -0.60 5.70
CA ILE A 248 19.83 -0.99 4.30
C ILE A 248 21.18 -1.30 3.69
N LYS A 249 21.30 -2.44 3.02
CA LYS A 249 22.45 -2.80 2.17
C LYS A 249 21.94 -3.18 0.79
N MET A 250 22.38 -2.49 -0.24
CA MET A 250 22.00 -2.75 -1.61
C MET A 250 23.23 -2.96 -2.49
N VAL A 251 23.20 -4.00 -3.30
CA VAL A 251 24.18 -4.26 -4.37
C VAL A 251 23.43 -4.20 -5.69
N ARG A 252 23.98 -3.45 -6.66
CA ARG A 252 23.45 -3.33 -8.02
C ARG A 252 24.56 -3.69 -9.02
N LYS A 253 24.49 -4.90 -9.57
CA LYS A 253 25.50 -5.44 -10.49
C LYS A 253 25.00 -5.39 -11.93
N PRO A 254 25.64 -4.64 -12.84
CA PRO A 254 25.29 -4.68 -14.26
C PRO A 254 25.34 -6.09 -14.84
N MET A 255 24.42 -6.40 -15.75
CA MET A 255 24.31 -7.69 -16.42
C MET A 255 24.36 -7.51 -17.94
N ALA A 256 24.93 -8.50 -18.63
CA ALA A 256 24.95 -8.51 -20.09
C ALA A 256 23.63 -9.00 -20.69
N GLN A 257 22.98 -9.96 -20.04
CA GLN A 257 21.73 -10.61 -20.48
C GLN A 257 20.89 -11.00 -19.26
N PRO A 258 19.54 -11.02 -19.39
CA PRO A 258 18.67 -11.45 -18.30
C PRO A 258 18.76 -12.97 -18.11
N VAL A 259 18.40 -13.45 -16.92
CA VAL A 259 18.33 -14.88 -16.56
C VAL A 259 16.88 -15.34 -16.51
N ALA A 260 16.06 -14.73 -15.67
CA ALA A 260 14.64 -15.05 -15.49
C ALA A 260 13.72 -13.93 -16.01
N LEU A 261 14.23 -12.70 -16.12
CA LEU A 261 13.47 -11.61 -16.73
C LEU A 261 13.31 -11.87 -18.24
N ALA A 262 12.10 -11.67 -18.78
CA ALA A 262 11.82 -11.93 -20.19
C ALA A 262 12.81 -11.22 -21.13
N ALA A 263 13.35 -11.91 -22.14
CA ALA A 263 14.35 -11.34 -23.05
C ALA A 263 13.82 -10.12 -23.83
N SER A 264 12.57 -10.18 -24.27
CA SER A 264 11.86 -9.03 -24.85
C SER A 264 11.34 -8.10 -23.76
N LYS A 265 11.42 -6.80 -24.00
CA LYS A 265 10.78 -5.80 -23.16
C LYS A 265 9.26 -5.94 -23.19
N THR A 266 8.63 -5.67 -22.07
CA THR A 266 7.18 -5.52 -21.99
C THR A 266 6.77 -4.29 -22.79
N LYS A 267 5.64 -4.38 -23.51
CA LYS A 267 5.10 -3.27 -24.30
C LYS A 267 4.36 -2.25 -23.43
N VAL A 268 4.95 -1.83 -22.30
CA VAL A 268 4.40 -0.72 -21.50
C VAL A 268 4.97 0.59 -22.02
N ASN A 269 4.10 1.53 -22.38
CA ASN A 269 4.52 2.88 -22.70
C ASN A 269 4.73 3.66 -21.39
N PRO A 270 5.97 4.07 -21.05
CA PRO A 270 6.25 4.79 -19.80
C PRO A 270 5.61 6.18 -19.75
N THR A 271 5.15 6.74 -20.88
CA THR A 271 4.46 8.05 -20.91
C THR A 271 2.94 7.93 -20.92
N ALA A 272 2.40 6.71 -21.04
CA ALA A 272 0.96 6.50 -20.94
C ALA A 272 0.51 6.56 -19.47
N PRO A 273 -0.78 6.87 -19.20
CA PRO A 273 -1.35 6.71 -17.87
C PRO A 273 -1.08 5.30 -17.32
N ILE A 274 -0.89 5.20 -16.01
CA ILE A 274 -0.74 3.90 -15.35
C ILE A 274 -2.09 3.17 -15.49
N PRO A 275 -2.11 1.91 -15.94
CA PRO A 275 -3.36 1.16 -16.08
C PRO A 275 -4.06 1.01 -14.72
N GLU A 276 -5.21 1.66 -14.54
CA GLU A 276 -5.95 1.68 -13.28
C GLU A 276 -6.41 0.26 -12.86
N ASP A 277 -6.74 -0.57 -13.85
CA ASP A 277 -7.11 -1.97 -13.69
C ASP A 277 -5.97 -2.85 -13.17
N ARG A 278 -4.72 -2.35 -13.16
CA ARG A 278 -3.53 -3.01 -12.55
C ARG A 278 -3.19 -2.46 -11.17
N LEU A 279 -3.90 -1.44 -10.72
CA LEU A 279 -3.73 -0.82 -9.41
C LEU A 279 -4.77 -1.33 -8.39
N TYR A 280 -5.20 -2.57 -8.57
CA TYR A 280 -6.02 -3.27 -7.59
C TYR A 280 -5.18 -4.15 -6.66
N VAL A 281 -5.76 -4.50 -5.52
CA VAL A 281 -5.23 -5.43 -4.52
C VAL A 281 -6.28 -6.49 -4.18
N ASP A 282 -5.83 -7.72 -4.02
CA ASP A 282 -6.67 -8.82 -3.53
C ASP A 282 -6.79 -8.72 -2.01
N LEU A 283 -7.95 -8.24 -1.54
CA LEU A 283 -8.29 -8.14 -0.12
C LEU A 283 -9.05 -9.39 0.30
N LYS A 284 -8.73 -9.90 1.49
CA LYS A 284 -9.37 -11.10 2.06
C LYS A 284 -9.79 -10.85 3.50
N SER A 285 -10.88 -11.47 3.88
CA SER A 285 -11.26 -11.68 5.27
C SER A 285 -11.39 -13.18 5.49
N ASP A 286 -10.53 -13.70 6.36
CA ASP A 286 -10.49 -15.12 6.69
C ASP A 286 -11.64 -15.48 7.64
N GLU A 287 -12.05 -14.52 8.48
CA GLU A 287 -13.17 -14.65 9.43
C GLU A 287 -14.52 -14.75 8.73
N LEU A 288 -14.72 -13.97 7.65
CA LEU A 288 -15.96 -14.01 6.88
C LEU A 288 -15.92 -15.03 5.74
N GLY A 289 -14.72 -15.45 5.32
CA GLY A 289 -14.52 -16.28 4.14
C GLY A 289 -14.92 -15.52 2.88
N ILE A 290 -14.35 -14.34 2.67
CA ILE A 290 -14.57 -13.51 1.47
C ILE A 290 -13.24 -13.05 0.88
N GLY A 291 -13.19 -12.93 -0.44
CA GLY A 291 -12.10 -12.29 -1.17
C GLY A 291 -12.64 -11.30 -2.20
N VAL A 292 -12.00 -10.15 -2.37
CA VAL A 292 -12.47 -9.09 -3.25
C VAL A 292 -11.29 -8.36 -3.87
N LEU A 293 -11.40 -8.00 -5.15
CA LEU A 293 -10.37 -7.22 -5.85
C LEU A 293 -10.76 -5.74 -5.83
N MET A 294 -10.02 -4.93 -5.09
CA MET A 294 -10.36 -3.51 -4.85
C MET A 294 -9.24 -2.56 -5.23
N ASP A 295 -9.57 -1.31 -5.56
CA ASP A 295 -8.61 -0.21 -5.68
C ASP A 295 -7.67 -0.15 -4.45
N ARG A 296 -6.38 0.11 -4.70
CA ARG A 296 -5.34 0.24 -3.68
C ARG A 296 -5.56 1.32 -2.64
N ARG A 297 -6.59 2.16 -2.73
CA ARG A 297 -6.99 3.09 -1.66
C ARG A 297 -7.80 2.38 -0.57
N TRP A 298 -8.37 1.21 -0.85
CA TRP A 298 -9.05 0.39 0.15
C TRP A 298 -8.07 -0.35 1.06
N ARG A 299 -8.36 -0.32 2.36
CA ARG A 299 -7.60 -1.05 3.39
C ARG A 299 -8.54 -1.80 4.30
N MET A 300 -8.20 -3.05 4.60
CA MET A 300 -8.83 -3.77 5.70
C MET A 300 -8.38 -3.13 7.02
N MET A 301 -9.34 -2.61 7.79
CA MET A 301 -9.07 -1.96 9.07
C MET A 301 -9.37 -2.87 10.26
N SER A 302 -10.31 -3.80 10.09
CA SER A 302 -10.63 -4.83 11.07
C SER A 302 -11.17 -6.08 10.38
N ASP A 303 -10.71 -7.25 10.81
CA ASP A 303 -11.22 -8.55 10.41
C ASP A 303 -11.43 -9.37 11.68
N VAL A 304 -12.70 -9.58 12.07
CA VAL A 304 -13.07 -10.25 13.32
C VAL A 304 -14.24 -11.21 13.06
N PRO A 305 -14.47 -12.21 13.93
CA PRO A 305 -15.60 -13.11 13.79
C PRO A 305 -16.93 -12.35 13.63
N GLY A 306 -17.60 -12.56 12.48
CA GLY A 306 -18.90 -11.97 12.18
C GLY A 306 -18.88 -10.50 11.70
N ALA A 307 -17.71 -9.88 11.51
CA ALA A 307 -17.60 -8.56 10.89
C ALA A 307 -16.24 -8.31 10.24
N ALA A 308 -16.23 -7.65 9.09
CA ALA A 308 -15.02 -7.05 8.54
C ALA A 308 -15.32 -5.60 8.15
N MET A 309 -14.31 -4.73 8.19
CA MET A 309 -14.46 -3.34 7.78
C MET A 309 -13.24 -2.91 6.98
N MET A 310 -13.52 -2.31 5.82
CA MET A 310 -12.51 -1.67 5.01
C MET A 310 -12.76 -0.17 4.90
N ARG A 311 -11.70 0.59 4.71
CA ARG A 311 -11.76 2.05 4.53
C ARG A 311 -10.97 2.46 3.29
N MET A 312 -11.56 3.34 2.50
CA MET A 312 -10.91 3.99 1.38
C MET A 312 -10.20 5.25 1.87
N ILE A 313 -8.89 5.30 1.68
CA ILE A 313 -8.03 6.40 2.15
C ILE A 313 -7.15 6.88 1.00
N GLU A 314 -7.07 8.19 0.84
CA GLU A 314 -6.28 8.86 -0.18
C GLU A 314 -5.56 10.06 0.44
N ASN A 315 -4.22 10.06 0.43
CA ASN A 315 -3.39 11.11 1.02
C ASN A 315 -3.81 11.48 2.46
N ASP A 316 -3.90 10.47 3.32
CA ASP A 316 -4.40 10.56 4.70
C ASP A 316 -5.81 11.13 4.87
N ARG A 317 -6.63 11.15 3.81
CA ARG A 317 -8.05 11.55 3.84
C ARG A 317 -8.95 10.32 3.78
N SER A 318 -9.86 10.19 4.75
CA SER A 318 -10.91 9.16 4.73
C SER A 318 -11.97 9.53 3.71
N ILE A 319 -12.21 8.64 2.74
CA ILE A 319 -13.15 8.85 1.64
C ILE A 319 -14.48 8.16 1.93
N ALA A 320 -14.41 6.85 2.18
CA ALA A 320 -15.55 5.98 2.38
C ALA A 320 -15.16 4.83 3.32
N GLN A 321 -16.15 4.26 3.99
CA GLN A 321 -16.04 3.02 4.75
C GLN A 321 -16.96 1.98 4.12
N CYS A 322 -16.57 0.71 4.15
CA CYS A 322 -17.42 -0.41 3.82
C CYS A 322 -17.39 -1.43 4.96
N ASP A 323 -18.56 -1.73 5.50
CA ASP A 323 -18.75 -2.74 6.53
C ASP A 323 -19.34 -4.01 5.93
N PHE A 324 -18.77 -5.16 6.27
CA PHE A 324 -19.22 -6.48 5.85
C PHE A 324 -19.84 -7.24 7.01
N ARG A 325 -20.98 -7.87 6.76
CA ARG A 325 -21.64 -8.77 7.71
C ARG A 325 -22.09 -10.04 7.00
N PRO A 326 -21.74 -11.24 7.50
CA PRO A 326 -22.35 -12.46 7.01
C PRO A 326 -23.83 -12.48 7.43
N LEU A 327 -24.69 -12.98 6.55
CA LEU A 327 -26.11 -13.14 6.84
C LEU A 327 -26.43 -14.63 7.03
N ALA A 328 -27.50 -14.95 7.76
CA ALA A 328 -27.94 -16.33 7.98
C ALA A 328 -28.26 -17.01 6.64
N THR A 329 -27.77 -18.23 6.41
CA THR A 329 -27.98 -18.95 5.14
C THR A 329 -29.46 -19.11 4.81
N LEU A 330 -29.83 -18.90 3.54
CA LEU A 330 -31.18 -19.20 3.05
C LEU A 330 -31.29 -20.65 2.59
N PRO A 331 -32.49 -21.28 2.62
CA PRO A 331 -32.71 -22.56 1.98
C PRO A 331 -32.24 -22.54 0.51
N LYS A 332 -31.69 -23.66 0.04
CA LYS A 332 -31.19 -23.77 -1.34
C LYS A 332 -32.27 -23.33 -2.35
N GLY A 333 -31.90 -22.42 -3.25
CA GLY A 333 -32.82 -21.87 -4.26
C GLY A 333 -33.77 -20.77 -3.75
N SER A 334 -33.72 -20.42 -2.46
CA SER A 334 -34.42 -19.25 -1.91
C SER A 334 -33.50 -18.04 -1.89
N GLN A 335 -34.00 -16.90 -2.33
CA GLN A 335 -33.22 -15.66 -2.47
C GLN A 335 -34.11 -14.45 -2.17
N TRP A 336 -33.48 -13.33 -1.79
CA TRP A 336 -34.20 -12.06 -1.65
C TRP A 336 -34.55 -11.47 -3.01
N THR A 337 -35.65 -10.74 -3.07
CA THR A 337 -35.99 -9.86 -4.20
C THR A 337 -35.43 -8.47 -3.94
N LEU A 338 -35.23 -7.70 -5.02
CA LEU A 338 -34.81 -6.31 -4.91
C LEU A 338 -35.81 -5.47 -4.07
N ASP A 339 -37.11 -5.64 -4.30
CA ASP A 339 -38.16 -4.94 -3.54
C ASP A 339 -38.08 -5.23 -2.03
N ALA A 340 -37.91 -6.50 -1.65
CA ALA A 340 -37.78 -6.87 -0.24
C ALA A 340 -36.53 -6.27 0.40
N PHE A 341 -35.44 -6.18 -0.37
CA PHE A 341 -34.21 -5.54 0.11
C PHE A 341 -34.37 -4.03 0.26
N GLU A 342 -35.04 -3.35 -0.67
CA GLU A 342 -35.35 -1.92 -0.53
C GLU A 342 -36.22 -1.62 0.70
N GLU A 343 -37.24 -2.44 0.95
CA GLU A 343 -38.09 -2.28 2.15
C GLU A 343 -37.30 -2.45 3.44
N ASP A 344 -36.40 -3.42 3.49
CA ASP A 344 -35.49 -3.64 4.63
C ASP A 344 -34.57 -2.43 4.86
N ILE A 345 -34.05 -1.84 3.79
CA ILE A 345 -33.21 -0.63 3.85
C ILE A 345 -34.00 0.57 4.35
N LYS A 346 -35.23 0.78 3.86
CA LYS A 346 -36.12 1.86 4.33
C LYS A 346 -36.37 1.75 5.84
N LYS A 347 -36.61 0.53 6.33
CA LYS A 347 -36.79 0.25 7.76
C LYS A 347 -35.51 0.49 8.55
N THR A 348 -34.37 0.04 8.03
CA THR A 348 -33.06 0.13 8.71
C THR A 348 -32.55 1.56 8.83
N LEU A 349 -32.67 2.36 7.77
CA LEU A 349 -32.22 3.77 7.77
C LEU A 349 -33.23 4.71 8.44
N GLY A 350 -34.52 4.38 8.39
CA GLY A 350 -35.57 5.13 9.09
C GLY A 350 -35.52 6.63 8.80
N GLU A 351 -35.50 7.45 9.86
CA GLU A 351 -35.47 8.91 9.77
C GLU A 351 -34.18 9.47 9.13
N GLN A 352 -33.11 8.68 9.05
CA GLN A 352 -31.87 9.11 8.40
C GLN A 352 -31.97 9.10 6.89
N LEU A 353 -32.90 8.32 6.32
CA LEU A 353 -33.11 8.22 4.88
C LEU A 353 -33.82 9.46 4.35
N ALA A 354 -33.22 10.09 3.34
CA ALA A 354 -33.90 11.10 2.54
C ALA A 354 -34.51 10.48 1.27
N ASP A 355 -33.72 9.71 0.52
CA ASP A 355 -34.17 9.15 -0.76
C ASP A 355 -33.39 7.89 -1.17
N ILE A 356 -34.05 7.01 -1.93
CA ILE A 356 -33.40 5.92 -2.67
C ILE A 356 -33.10 6.41 -4.09
N VAL A 357 -31.83 6.52 -4.41
CA VAL A 357 -31.34 7.09 -5.67
C VAL A 357 -31.35 6.05 -6.79
N SER A 358 -31.02 4.80 -6.47
CA SER A 358 -31.01 3.71 -7.44
C SER A 358 -31.13 2.37 -6.75
N ALA A 359 -31.76 1.41 -7.43
CA ALA A 359 -31.82 0.01 -7.03
C ALA A 359 -31.58 -0.83 -8.28
N GLU A 360 -30.71 -1.82 -8.18
CA GLU A 360 -30.36 -2.72 -9.27
C GLU A 360 -30.20 -4.15 -8.77
N GLU A 361 -30.51 -5.09 -9.66
CA GLU A 361 -30.23 -6.50 -9.50
C GLU A 361 -29.40 -6.99 -10.68
N ARG A 362 -28.36 -7.77 -10.41
CA ARG A 362 -27.56 -8.44 -11.44
C ARG A 362 -26.92 -9.72 -10.91
N VAL A 363 -26.36 -10.49 -11.83
CA VAL A 363 -25.40 -11.55 -11.51
C VAL A 363 -23.99 -11.01 -11.79
N GLY A 364 -23.11 -11.05 -10.81
CA GLY A 364 -21.71 -10.64 -10.95
C GLY A 364 -20.88 -11.64 -11.73
N GLU A 365 -19.67 -11.23 -12.12
CA GLU A 365 -18.73 -12.09 -12.89
C GLU A 365 -18.29 -13.33 -12.12
N THR A 366 -18.36 -13.28 -10.78
CA THR A 366 -18.08 -14.40 -9.89
C THR A 366 -19.27 -15.35 -9.70
N GLY A 367 -20.40 -15.10 -10.38
CA GLY A 367 -21.63 -15.89 -10.29
C GLY A 367 -22.52 -15.56 -9.10
N LEU A 368 -22.15 -14.60 -8.26
CA LEU A 368 -23.01 -14.14 -7.16
C LEU A 368 -24.18 -13.30 -7.68
N ARG A 369 -25.37 -13.51 -7.14
CA ARG A 369 -26.48 -12.57 -7.28
C ARG A 369 -26.20 -11.36 -6.40
N VAL A 370 -26.32 -10.17 -6.98
CA VAL A 370 -26.04 -8.87 -6.34
C VAL A 370 -27.31 -8.03 -6.41
N LEU A 371 -27.87 -7.73 -5.25
CA LEU A 371 -28.86 -6.67 -5.09
C LEU A 371 -28.11 -5.45 -4.56
N ARG A 372 -28.21 -4.32 -5.25
CA ARG A 372 -27.53 -3.07 -4.87
C ARG A 372 -28.55 -1.95 -4.78
N VAL A 373 -28.51 -1.21 -3.68
CA VAL A 373 -29.35 -0.03 -3.46
C VAL A 373 -28.46 1.13 -3.01
N ALA A 374 -28.52 2.24 -3.73
CA ALA A 374 -27.89 3.49 -3.34
C ALA A 374 -28.93 4.42 -2.72
N ALA A 375 -28.62 4.96 -1.56
CA ALA A 375 -29.50 5.82 -0.79
C ALA A 375 -28.76 7.08 -0.34
N THR A 376 -29.49 8.15 -0.10
CA THR A 376 -28.96 9.41 0.45
C THR A 376 -29.74 9.81 1.68
N GLY A 377 -29.11 10.61 2.52
CA GLY A 377 -29.74 11.13 3.73
C GLY A 377 -28.76 11.90 4.59
N ALA A 378 -28.99 11.92 5.90
CA ALA A 378 -28.14 12.67 6.82
C ALA A 378 -27.98 11.97 8.17
N VAL A 379 -26.79 12.14 8.75
CA VAL A 379 -26.49 11.70 10.11
C VAL A 379 -25.90 12.87 10.88
N GLU A 380 -26.52 13.23 12.01
CA GLU A 380 -26.09 14.37 12.84
C GLU A 380 -25.91 15.67 12.00
N GLY A 381 -26.78 15.88 11.00
CA GLY A 381 -26.75 17.05 10.10
C GLY A 381 -25.73 16.99 8.97
N VAL A 382 -24.93 15.92 8.87
CA VAL A 382 -23.96 15.73 7.78
C VAL A 382 -24.64 14.94 6.65
N PRO A 383 -24.63 15.44 5.39
CA PRO A 383 -25.13 14.68 4.24
C PRO A 383 -24.30 13.41 3.99
N ILE A 384 -24.98 12.28 3.95
CA ILE A 384 -24.40 10.95 3.76
C ILE A 384 -25.00 10.30 2.52
N GLN A 385 -24.17 9.54 1.81
CA GLN A 385 -24.58 8.58 0.82
C GLN A 385 -24.22 7.16 1.30
N TRP A 386 -25.18 6.25 1.15
CA TRP A 386 -25.00 4.83 1.38
C TRP A 386 -25.09 4.06 0.08
N THR A 387 -24.35 2.96 -0.01
CA THR A 387 -24.59 1.92 -1.01
C THR A 387 -24.60 0.59 -0.30
N LEU A 388 -25.76 -0.07 -0.29
CA LEU A 388 -25.98 -1.33 0.38
C LEU A 388 -26.05 -2.43 -0.67
N MET A 389 -25.31 -3.51 -0.45
CA MET A 389 -25.19 -4.62 -1.38
C MET A 389 -25.45 -5.94 -0.65
N HIS A 390 -26.45 -6.67 -1.10
CA HIS A 390 -26.68 -8.05 -0.70
C HIS A 390 -26.10 -8.97 -1.77
N LEU A 391 -25.10 -9.76 -1.42
CA LEU A 391 -24.45 -10.71 -2.33
C LEU A 391 -24.73 -12.14 -1.87
N SER A 392 -25.21 -13.01 -2.78
CA SER A 392 -25.57 -14.39 -2.45
C SER A 392 -25.27 -15.39 -3.56
N ASP A 393 -25.01 -16.65 -3.19
CA ASP A 393 -24.90 -17.78 -4.12
C ASP A 393 -26.12 -18.73 -4.04
N ASP A 394 -26.15 -19.73 -4.92
CA ASP A 394 -27.22 -20.74 -4.98
C ASP A 394 -27.20 -21.73 -3.80
N SER A 395 -26.11 -21.76 -3.02
CA SER A 395 -26.04 -22.53 -1.77
C SER A 395 -26.76 -21.83 -0.61
N GLY A 396 -27.17 -20.58 -0.82
CA GLY A 396 -27.82 -19.73 0.17
C GLY A 396 -26.85 -18.96 1.05
N ARG A 397 -25.53 -19.07 0.83
CA ARG A 397 -24.55 -18.23 1.52
C ARG A 397 -24.73 -16.79 1.07
N ARG A 398 -24.67 -15.87 2.03
CA ARG A 398 -24.87 -14.45 1.76
C ARG A 398 -24.07 -13.53 2.68
N VAL A 399 -23.74 -12.36 2.14
CA VAL A 399 -23.02 -11.28 2.82
C VAL A 399 -23.70 -9.95 2.48
N LEU A 400 -23.83 -9.09 3.49
CA LEU A 400 -24.21 -7.69 3.34
C LEU A 400 -22.94 -6.84 3.35
N ALA A 401 -22.79 -5.97 2.36
CA ALA A 401 -21.77 -4.93 2.33
C ALA A 401 -22.44 -3.55 2.34
N THR A 402 -22.05 -2.69 3.27
CA THR A 402 -22.62 -1.34 3.41
C THR A 402 -21.52 -0.31 3.28
N PHE A 403 -21.52 0.40 2.15
CA PHE A 403 -20.69 1.57 1.96
C PHE A 403 -21.34 2.80 2.60
N THR A 404 -20.53 3.59 3.30
CA THR A 404 -20.93 4.88 3.90
C THR A 404 -19.90 5.94 3.55
N MET A 405 -20.34 7.09 3.05
CA MET A 405 -19.48 8.23 2.75
C MET A 405 -20.24 9.56 2.88
N GLU A 406 -19.52 10.65 3.15
CA GLU A 406 -20.09 11.98 2.97
C GLU A 406 -20.43 12.22 1.49
N SER A 407 -21.56 12.85 1.18
CA SER A 407 -22.02 13.01 -0.21
C SER A 407 -21.00 13.71 -1.11
N ARG A 408 -20.16 14.62 -0.56
CA ARG A 408 -19.08 15.29 -1.31
C ARG A 408 -17.98 14.33 -1.83
N ASN A 409 -17.88 13.12 -1.28
CA ASN A 409 -16.89 12.12 -1.67
C ASN A 409 -17.39 11.17 -2.78
N ALA A 410 -18.64 11.29 -3.23
CA ALA A 410 -19.23 10.38 -4.20
C ALA A 410 -18.45 10.29 -5.52
N SER A 411 -17.88 11.41 -5.99
CA SER A 411 -17.04 11.41 -7.21
C SER A 411 -15.70 10.68 -7.01
N VAL A 412 -15.09 10.81 -5.83
CA VAL A 412 -13.80 10.16 -5.49
C VAL A 412 -13.98 8.67 -5.21
N PHE A 413 -15.15 8.27 -4.71
CA PHE A 413 -15.54 6.87 -4.51
C PHE A 413 -15.55 6.06 -5.83
N ALA A 414 -15.77 6.74 -6.96
CA ALA A 414 -15.45 6.27 -8.31
C ALA A 414 -15.93 4.85 -8.66
N GLY A 415 -17.14 4.46 -8.24
CA GLY A 415 -17.71 3.15 -8.58
C GLY A 415 -17.09 1.95 -7.85
N SER A 416 -16.44 2.17 -6.71
CA SER A 416 -15.83 1.12 -5.87
C SER A 416 -16.82 0.01 -5.47
N ASP A 417 -18.10 0.34 -5.33
CA ASP A 417 -19.20 -0.60 -5.11
C ASP A 417 -19.45 -1.53 -6.29
N HIS A 418 -19.41 -1.02 -7.52
CA HIS A 418 -19.52 -1.87 -8.71
C HIS A 418 -18.32 -2.82 -8.81
N GLN A 419 -17.11 -2.33 -8.53
CA GLN A 419 -15.90 -3.16 -8.44
C GLN A 419 -16.04 -4.27 -7.39
N LEU A 420 -16.55 -3.95 -6.20
CA LEU A 420 -16.82 -4.94 -5.17
C LEU A 420 -17.82 -6.00 -5.64
N GLY A 421 -18.98 -5.58 -6.16
CA GLY A 421 -19.99 -6.53 -6.64
C GLY A 421 -19.60 -7.30 -7.90
N GLY A 422 -18.59 -6.84 -8.63
CA GLY A 422 -18.04 -7.55 -9.79
C GLY A 422 -17.04 -8.65 -9.38
N SER A 423 -16.28 -8.41 -8.30
CA SER A 423 -15.10 -9.22 -7.97
C SER A 423 -15.18 -10.03 -6.68
N LEU A 424 -16.21 -9.81 -5.84
CA LEU A 424 -16.37 -10.53 -4.57
C LEU A 424 -16.56 -12.02 -4.81
N ARG A 425 -15.77 -12.82 -4.09
CA ARG A 425 -15.78 -14.28 -4.08
C ARG A 425 -16.07 -14.75 -2.67
N LEU A 426 -16.93 -15.75 -2.55
CA LEU A 426 -17.10 -16.49 -1.30
C LEU A 426 -15.98 -17.54 -1.21
N LEU A 427 -15.23 -17.50 -0.13
CA LEU A 427 -14.15 -18.42 0.20
C LEU A 427 -14.59 -19.35 1.34
N ASP A 428 -13.78 -20.36 1.62
CA ASP A 428 -13.93 -21.14 2.85
C ASP A 428 -13.59 -20.26 4.07
N ARG A 429 -14.35 -20.45 5.15
CA ARG A 429 -14.09 -19.73 6.41
C ARG A 429 -13.00 -20.43 7.20
N LYS A 430 -12.23 -19.67 7.98
CA LYS A 430 -11.38 -20.26 9.00
C LYS A 430 -12.25 -21.07 9.98
N SER A 431 -11.93 -22.34 10.17
CA SER A 431 -12.65 -23.21 11.10
C SER A 431 -12.44 -22.70 12.53
N ALA A 432 -13.48 -22.73 13.37
CA ALA A 432 -13.41 -22.25 14.76
C ALA A 432 -12.39 -23.00 15.65
N ASP A 433 -11.82 -24.11 15.17
CA ASP A 433 -10.88 -24.97 15.89
C ASP A 433 -9.39 -24.56 15.74
N GLY A 434 -9.08 -23.47 15.04
CA GLY A 434 -7.70 -23.01 14.80
C GLY A 434 -7.27 -21.84 15.69
N GLU A 435 -6.62 -22.16 16.81
CA GLU A 435 -5.78 -21.30 17.68
C GLU A 435 -6.30 -19.86 17.94
N MET A 436 -6.86 -19.66 19.14
CA MET A 436 -7.09 -18.32 19.70
C MET A 436 -5.76 -17.57 19.86
N VAL A 437 -5.34 -16.84 18.82
CA VAL A 437 -4.38 -15.76 18.95
C VAL A 437 -5.14 -14.57 19.52
N SER A 438 -5.17 -14.50 20.85
CA SER A 438 -5.77 -13.39 21.58
C SER A 438 -4.91 -12.12 21.45
N GLY A 439 -5.04 -11.43 20.33
CA GLY A 439 -4.62 -10.03 20.18
C GLY A 439 -5.81 -9.12 20.46
N LYS A 440 -6.08 -8.82 21.73
CA LYS A 440 -7.05 -7.76 22.09
C LYS A 440 -6.49 -6.39 21.70
N TYR A 441 -6.71 -6.00 20.45
CA TYR A 441 -6.93 -4.61 20.07
C TYR A 441 -8.35 -4.52 19.55
N VAL A 442 -9.29 -4.49 20.49
CA VAL A 442 -10.63 -3.99 20.21
C VAL A 442 -10.45 -2.49 20.00
N LEU A 443 -10.23 -2.08 18.74
CA LEU A 443 -10.64 -0.75 18.33
C LEU A 443 -12.14 -0.72 18.61
N ASP A 444 -12.54 0.13 19.54
CA ASP A 444 -13.93 0.31 19.93
C ASP A 444 -14.70 0.84 18.71
N GLY A 445 -15.12 -0.10 17.87
CA GLY A 445 -15.79 0.10 16.60
C GLY A 445 -17.28 0.18 16.83
N GLU A 446 -17.73 1.15 17.63
CA GLU A 446 -19.13 1.58 17.56
C GLU A 446 -19.30 2.36 16.25
N THR A 447 -19.67 1.66 15.17
CA THR A 447 -20.04 2.30 13.90
C THR A 447 -21.35 3.08 14.09
N ARG A 448 -21.50 4.26 13.45
CA ARG A 448 -22.70 5.12 13.59
C ARG A 448 -24.04 4.42 13.24
N ILE A 449 -24.01 3.32 12.49
CA ILE A 449 -25.19 2.49 12.19
C ILE A 449 -25.56 1.56 13.37
N SER A 450 -24.62 1.25 14.27
CA SER A 450 -24.87 0.48 15.50
C SER A 450 -25.52 1.28 16.63
N ARG A 451 -25.70 2.61 16.47
CA ARG A 451 -26.38 3.48 17.45
C ARG A 451 -27.90 3.36 17.47
N ALA A 452 -28.50 2.56 16.59
CA ALA A 452 -29.91 2.19 16.70
C ALA A 452 -30.10 1.15 17.83
N LYS A 453 -29.87 1.55 19.09
CA LYS A 453 -30.41 0.81 20.24
C LYS A 453 -31.90 1.14 20.36
N PRO A 454 -32.78 0.14 20.58
CA PRO A 454 -34.17 0.42 20.90
C PRO A 454 -34.23 1.17 22.22
N ARG A 455 -34.96 2.29 22.26
CA ARG A 455 -35.39 2.87 23.53
C ARG A 455 -36.18 1.78 24.26
N ARG A 456 -35.64 1.33 25.40
CA ARG A 456 -36.44 0.66 26.43
C ARG A 456 -37.39 1.71 26.97
N ASP A 457 -38.63 1.65 26.52
CA ASP A 457 -39.76 2.09 27.31
C ASP A 457 -40.84 1.00 27.26
N ASP A 458 -41.41 0.77 28.42
CA ASP A 458 -42.19 -0.40 28.77
C ASP A 458 -43.55 -0.42 28.02
N SER A 459 -43.95 -1.60 27.54
CA SER A 459 -45.25 -2.00 26.97
C SER A 459 -45.35 -2.24 25.45
N SER A 460 -45.69 -3.50 25.12
CA SER A 460 -45.90 -4.15 23.81
C SER A 460 -44.64 -4.56 23.03
N GLU A 461 -44.25 -5.84 23.19
CA GLU A 461 -43.25 -6.53 22.38
C GLU A 461 -43.62 -6.48 20.90
N VAL A 462 -42.74 -5.92 20.07
CA VAL A 462 -42.71 -6.20 18.64
C VAL A 462 -41.45 -7.01 18.36
N GLN A 463 -41.63 -8.31 18.14
CA GLN A 463 -40.60 -9.28 17.81
C GLN A 463 -40.08 -9.07 16.38
N SER A 464 -38.75 -9.13 16.21
CA SER A 464 -38.05 -9.10 14.92
C SER A 464 -38.26 -10.41 14.15
N ALA A 465 -38.59 -10.34 12.86
CA ALA A 465 -38.85 -11.49 11.99
C ALA A 465 -37.58 -12.25 11.53
N SER A 466 -36.43 -12.04 12.17
CA SER A 466 -35.21 -12.80 11.96
C SER A 466 -35.17 -14.14 12.71
N ASP A 467 -36.18 -14.45 13.53
CA ASP A 467 -36.18 -15.60 14.45
C ASP A 467 -37.21 -16.71 14.13
N HIS A 468 -37.71 -16.84 12.89
CA HIS A 468 -38.55 -18.00 12.54
C HIS A 468 -38.24 -18.67 11.18
N LYS A 469 -37.71 -19.90 11.33
CA LYS A 469 -37.66 -21.09 10.45
C LYS A 469 -36.78 -21.09 9.21
#